data_AF-A0A0F3M5D0-F1
#
_entry.id   AF-A0A0F3M5D0-F1
#
_cell.length_a   1.000
_cell.length_b   1.000
_cell.length_c   1.000
_cell.angle_alpha   90.00
_cell.angle_beta   90.00
_cell.angle_gamma   90.00
#
_symmetry.space_group_name_H-M   'P 1'
#
loop_
_entity.id
_entity.type
_entity.pdbx_description
1 polymer ?
#
loop_
_entity_poly.entity_id
_entity_poly.type
_entity_poly.pdbx_seq_one_letter_code
_entity_poly.pdbx_strand_id
1 'polypeptide(L)' 'MLKDIVIALPDEKELNLEHRIELTHQIVDAMEWVQNGLGVQIDIHKPQTGVKTGMYIYCVI' A
#
# COMPACT_ATOMS: atom_id res chain seq x y z
N MET A 1 -12.23 -16.08 3.60
CA MET A 1 -12.93 -14.78 3.68
C MET A 1 -11.85 -13.75 3.45
N LEU A 2 -11.89 -13.00 2.35
CA LEU A 2 -10.83 -12.05 1.99
C LEU A 2 -10.90 -10.85 2.92
N LYS A 3 -9.75 -10.34 3.35
CA LYS A 3 -9.70 -9.14 4.20
C LYS A 3 -9.01 -8.01 3.47
N ASP A 4 -9.70 -6.88 3.37
CA ASP A 4 -9.14 -5.66 2.80
C ASP A 4 -8.45 -4.85 3.91
N ILE A 5 -7.20 -4.47 3.67
CA ILE A 5 -6.44 -3.57 4.53
C ILE A 5 -6.15 -2.30 3.75
N VAL A 6 -6.51 -1.15 4.33
CA VAL A 6 -6.25 0.19 3.77
C VAL A 6 -5.12 0.85 4.55
N ILE A 7 -4.00 1.12 3.89
CA ILE A 7 -2.84 1.79 4.49
C ILE A 7 -2.64 3.14 3.82
N ALA A 8 -2.62 4.21 4.62
CA ALA A 8 -2.30 5.55 4.14
C ALA A 8 -0.79 5.75 4.08
N LEU A 9 -0.27 6.09 2.90
CA LEU A 9 1.15 6.42 2.69
C LEU A 9 1.40 7.94 2.79
N PRO A 10 2.63 8.36 3.09
CA PRO A 10 3.03 9.77 3.12
C PRO A 10 2.77 10.49 1.78
N ASP A 11 2.65 11.81 1.81
CA ASP A 11 2.31 12.67 0.67
C ASP A 11 3.34 12.59 -0.48
N GLU A 12 2.91 12.81 -1.73
CA GLU A 12 3.74 12.86 -2.95
C GLU A 12 4.87 13.88 -2.87
N LYS A 13 4.70 14.95 -2.08
CA LYS A 13 5.76 15.92 -1.81
C LYS A 13 6.98 15.32 -1.12
N GLU A 14 6.83 14.15 -0.47
CA GLU A 14 7.88 13.48 0.29
C GLU A 14 8.37 12.18 -0.38
N LEU A 15 7.56 11.54 -1.24
CA LEU A 15 7.91 10.27 -1.88
C LEU A 15 7.38 10.18 -3.31
N ASN A 16 8.24 9.80 -4.26
CA ASN A 16 7.85 9.48 -5.63
C ASN A 16 7.21 8.07 -5.72
N LEU A 17 6.71 7.68 -6.90
CA LEU A 17 6.04 6.37 -7.11
C LEU A 17 6.93 5.18 -6.75
N GLU A 18 8.22 5.23 -7.08
CA GLU A 18 9.17 4.14 -6.85
C GLU A 18 9.39 3.87 -5.35
N HIS A 19 9.65 4.92 -4.57
CA HIS A 19 9.77 4.80 -3.11
C HIS A 19 8.50 4.22 -2.48
N ARG A 20 7.34 4.50 -3.07
CA ARG A 20 6.07 3.98 -2.55
C ARG A 20 5.89 2.50 -2.82
N ILE A 21 6.25 2.04 -4.03
CA ILE A 21 6.27 0.61 -4.35
C ILE A 21 7.20 -0.11 -3.38
N GLU A 22 8.39 0.45 -3.14
CA GLU A 22 9.36 -0.11 -2.20
C GLU A 22 8.80 -0.21 -0.77
N LEU A 23 8.21 0.87 -0.24
CA LEU A 23 7.55 0.84 1.07
C LEU A 23 6.45 -0.22 1.16
N THR A 24 5.73 -0.44 0.06
CA THR A 24 4.65 -1.41 0.03
C THR A 24 5.19 -2.84 0.14
N HIS A 25 6.29 -3.15 -0.55
CA HIS A 25 6.98 -4.43 -0.38
C HIS A 25 7.52 -4.62 1.03
N GLN A 26 8.13 -3.58 1.62
CA GLN A 26 8.62 -3.64 3.00
C GLN A 26 7.50 -3.94 4.00
N ILE A 27 6.30 -3.41 3.80
CA ILE A 27 5.13 -3.72 4.62
C ILE A 27 4.72 -5.18 4.45
N VAL A 28 4.59 -5.68 3.21
CA VAL A 28 4.21 -7.08 2.97
C VAL A 28 5.22 -8.06 3.58
N ASP A 29 6.51 -7.75 3.45
CA ASP A 29 7.59 -8.55 4.01
C ASP A 29 7.57 -8.52 5.54
N ALA A 30 7.44 -7.35 6.15
CA ALA A 30 7.40 -7.19 7.61
C ALA A 30 6.16 -7.86 8.24
N MET A 31 5.06 -7.95 7.50
CA MET A 31 3.84 -8.64 7.92
C MET A 31 3.87 -10.14 7.61
N GLU A 32 4.91 -10.62 6.93
CA GLU A 32 5.14 -12.02 6.57
C GLU A 32 3.97 -12.68 5.80
N TRP A 33 3.13 -11.91 5.10
CA TRP A 33 1.91 -12.47 4.48
C TRP A 33 2.23 -13.55 3.44
N VAL A 34 3.17 -13.28 2.54
CA VAL A 34 3.58 -14.23 1.50
C VAL A 34 4.24 -15.46 2.11
N GLN A 35 5.05 -15.28 3.16
CA GLN A 35 5.71 -16.39 3.87
C GLN A 35 4.70 -17.30 4.57
N ASN A 36 3.59 -16.74 5.04
CA ASN A 36 2.47 -17.47 5.62
C ASN A 36 1.50 -18.05 4.56
N GLY A 37 1.85 -17.98 3.27
CA GLY A 37 1.08 -18.58 2.17
C GLY A 37 -0.12 -17.75 1.70
N LEU A 38 -0.20 -16.48 2.09
CA LEU A 38 -1.26 -15.57 1.62
C LEU A 38 -0.88 -14.97 0.27
N GLY A 39 -1.80 -15.04 -0.69
CA GLY A 39 -1.71 -14.26 -1.92
C GLY A 39 -2.05 -12.81 -1.63
N VAL A 40 -1.24 -11.88 -2.11
CA VAL A 40 -1.40 -10.44 -1.87
C VAL A 40 -1.61 -9.73 -3.21
N GLN A 41 -2.72 -9.01 -3.36
CA GLN A 41 -2.90 -8.02 -4.42
C GLN A 41 -2.75 -6.62 -3.82
N ILE A 42 -1.98 -5.76 -4.48
CA ILE A 42 -1.71 -4.38 -4.08
C ILE A 42 -2.23 -3.44 -5.15
N ASP A 43 -3.13 -2.55 -4.75
CA ASP A 43 -3.58 -1.43 -5.59
C ASP A 43 -3.15 -0.09 -4.98
N ILE A 44 -2.44 0.71 -5.78
CA ILE A 44 -1.86 1.99 -5.40
C ILE A 44 -2.68 3.13 -6.01
N HIS A 45 -3.30 3.98 -5.17
CA HIS A 45 -4.17 5.07 -5.65
C HIS A 45 -3.64 6.47 -5.33
N LYS A 46 -3.49 7.29 -6.36
CA LYS A 46 -3.25 8.74 -6.19
C LYS A 46 -4.51 9.43 -5.63
N PRO A 47 -4.40 10.31 -4.63
CA PRO A 47 -5.54 11.08 -4.13
C PRO A 47 -6.11 11.99 -5.23
N GLN A 48 -7.43 12.04 -5.36
CA GLN A 48 -8.11 12.99 -6.27
C GLN A 48 -7.97 14.43 -5.75
N THR A 49 -7.79 15.38 -6.67
CA THR A 49 -7.56 16.81 -6.37
C THR A 49 -8.62 17.38 -5.42
N GLY A 50 -8.16 17.89 -4.28
CA GLY A 50 -8.97 18.63 -3.30
C GLY A 50 -9.14 17.95 -1.93
N VAL A 51 -8.77 16.69 -1.79
CA VAL A 51 -8.76 15.98 -0.49
C VAL A 51 -7.32 15.59 -0.16
N LYS A 52 -6.97 15.69 1.13
CA LYS A 52 -5.65 15.41 1.70
C LYS A 52 -4.87 14.36 0.89
N THR A 53 -3.67 14.75 0.53
CA THR A 53 -2.71 13.97 -0.23
C THR A 53 -2.25 12.73 0.55
N GLY A 54 -3.05 11.66 0.45
CA GLY A 54 -2.72 10.34 0.96
C GLY A 54 -2.88 9.33 -0.16
N MET A 55 -1.92 8.42 -0.29
CA MET A 55 -2.03 7.30 -1.20
C MET A 55 -2.47 6.07 -0.42
N TYR A 56 -3.44 5.34 -0.95
CA TYR A 56 -3.96 4.14 -0.31
C TYR A 56 -3.35 2.91 -0.97
N ILE A 57 -2.90 1.98 -0.15
CA ILE A 57 -2.65 0.59 -0.54
C ILE A 57 -3.88 -0.20 -0.12
N TYR A 58 -4.52 -0.85 -1.09
CA TYR A 58 -5.47 -1.92 -0.79
C TYR A 58 -4.73 -3.24 -0.88
N CYS A 59 -4.68 -3.95 0.23
CA CYS A 59 -4.16 -5.31 0.27
C CYS A 59 -5.33 -6.29 0.41
N VAL A 60 -5.46 -7.20 -0.55
CA VAL A 60 -6.37 -8.35 -0.46
C VAL A 60 -5.56 -9.57 -0.05
N ILE A 61 -5.84 -10.10 1.15
CA ILE A 61 -5.26 -11.34 1.71
C ILE A 61 -6.29 -12.47 1.82
#